data_AF-G8BKS7-F1
#
_entry.id   AF-G8BKS7-F1
#
_cell.length_a   1.000
_cell.length_b   1.000
_cell.length_c   1.000
_cell.angle_alpha   90.00
_cell.angle_beta   90.00
_cell.angle_gamma   90.00
#
_symmetry.space_group_name_H-M   'P 1'
#
loop_
_entity.id
_entity.type
_entity.pdbx_description
1 polymer ?
#
loop_
_entity_poly.entity_id
_entity_poly.type
_entity_poly.pdbx_seq_one_letter_code
_entity_poly.pdbx_strand_id
1 'polypeptide(L)'
;MDLKQFREYLIDDKYLNESLLTEKEFNITVLPPEVLITKLSNGKLSVVETVAAFIKKHLIVNNCIDIPPLLEREFSAALAMAGFLDCYFKSTGKALGPLHGLPISDKQLETIKVECFGSDGDLGALGNIPLNIVFHPTLMPPNHVIHRSKNHNPLFRNSAIHSGM
;
A
#
# COMPACT_ATOMS: atom_id res chain seq x y z
N MET A 1 0.43 4.49 13.53
CA MET A 1 -1.02 4.24 13.62
C MET A 1 -1.23 3.14 14.64
N ASP A 2 -2.12 3.31 15.62
CA ASP A 2 -2.55 2.21 16.48
C ASP A 2 -3.65 1.42 15.77
N LEU A 3 -3.36 0.16 15.42
CA LEU A 3 -4.28 -0.72 14.71
C LEU A 3 -5.53 -1.07 15.54
N LYS A 4 -5.39 -1.19 16.86
CA LYS A 4 -6.50 -1.55 17.76
C LYS A 4 -7.46 -0.38 17.88
N GLN A 5 -6.91 0.81 18.13
CA GLN A 5 -7.70 2.04 18.20
C GLN A 5 -8.41 2.32 16.87
N PHE A 6 -7.73 2.15 15.74
CA PHE A 6 -8.36 2.36 14.42
C PHE A 6 -9.50 1.37 14.15
N ARG A 7 -9.39 0.12 14.62
CA ARG A 7 -10.48 -0.86 14.52
C ARG A 7 -11.72 -0.43 15.29
N GLU A 8 -11.57 0.09 16.51
CA GLU A 8 -12.69 0.60 17.30
C GLU A 8 -13.44 1.71 16.54
N TYR A 9 -12.70 2.63 15.92
CA TYR A 9 -13.30 3.67 15.06
C TYR A 9 -14.09 3.11 13.88
N LEU A 10 -13.61 2.04 13.23
CA LEU A 10 -14.33 1.41 12.11
C LEU A 10 -15.65 0.76 12.53
N ILE A 11 -15.75 0.28 13.77
CA ILE A 11 -16.97 -0.33 14.31
C ILE A 11 -18.03 0.74 14.61
N ASP A 12 -17.59 1.87 15.19
CA ASP A 12 -18.48 2.95 15.62
C ASP A 12 -19.04 3.76 14.44
N ASP A 13 -18.28 3.93 13.35
CA ASP A 13 -18.73 4.61 12.13
C ASP A 13 -19.59 3.66 11.29
N LYS A 14 -20.80 3.37 11.81
CA LYS A 14 -21.82 2.38 11.42
C LYS A 14 -22.14 2.28 9.92
N TYR A 15 -21.63 3.20 9.11
CA TYR A 15 -21.65 3.19 7.65
C TYR A 15 -20.27 3.62 7.17
N LEU A 16 -19.32 2.67 7.03
CA LEU A 16 -17.95 2.93 6.52
C LEU A 16 -17.99 3.92 5.35
N ASN A 17 -17.75 5.18 5.67
CA ASN A 17 -17.85 6.30 4.77
C ASN A 17 -16.43 6.70 4.40
N GLU A 18 -16.23 7.12 3.15
CA GLU A 18 -14.90 7.50 2.62
C GLU A 18 -14.29 8.68 3.38
N SER A 19 -15.04 9.33 4.29
CA SER A 19 -14.62 10.42 5.18
C SER A 19 -13.65 10.02 6.29
N LEU A 20 -13.32 8.74 6.47
CA LEU A 20 -12.39 8.27 7.50
C LEU A 20 -10.91 8.49 7.15
N LEU A 21 -10.59 8.73 5.88
CA LEU A 21 -9.25 9.18 5.49
C LEU A 21 -9.19 10.70 5.58
N THR A 22 -8.10 11.21 6.14
CA THR A 22 -7.77 12.62 5.97
C THR A 22 -7.43 12.90 4.50
N GLU A 23 -7.61 14.15 4.06
CA GLU A 23 -7.25 14.57 2.70
C GLU A 23 -5.79 14.21 2.34
N LYS A 24 -4.87 14.38 3.31
CA LYS A 24 -3.47 13.99 3.15
C LYS A 24 -3.32 12.49 2.89
N GLU A 25 -3.97 11.64 3.67
CA GLU A 25 -3.90 10.19 3.51
C GLU A 25 -4.52 9.74 2.18
N PHE A 26 -5.68 10.30 1.82
CA PHE A 26 -6.29 10.05 0.52
C PHE A 26 -5.33 10.39 -0.62
N ASN A 27 -4.77 11.61 -0.59
CA ASN A 27 -3.83 12.10 -1.60
C ASN A 27 -2.59 11.20 -1.72
N ILE A 28 -2.04 10.70 -0.61
CA ILE A 28 -0.93 9.73 -0.64
C ILE A 28 -1.31 8.47 -1.42
N THR A 29 -2.49 7.91 -1.17
CA THR A 29 -2.92 6.62 -1.75
C THR A 29 -3.32 6.67 -3.23
N VAL A 30 -3.34 7.85 -3.83
CA VAL A 30 -3.65 8.04 -5.26
C VAL A 30 -2.44 8.53 -6.06
N LEU A 31 -1.29 8.75 -5.41
CA LEU A 31 -0.05 9.10 -6.10
C LEU A 31 0.45 7.94 -6.97
N PRO A 32 0.99 8.23 -8.16
CA PRO A 32 1.74 7.25 -8.93
C PRO A 32 2.94 6.71 -8.13
N PRO A 33 3.32 5.45 -8.32
CA PRO A 33 4.41 4.81 -7.59
C PRO A 33 5.75 5.51 -7.79
N GLU A 34 6.03 6.05 -8.97
CA GLU A 34 7.27 6.79 -9.26
C GLU A 34 7.33 8.09 -8.44
N VAL A 35 6.18 8.72 -8.24
CA VAL A 35 6.05 9.93 -7.41
C VAL A 35 6.16 9.59 -5.93
N LEU A 36 5.60 8.46 -5.50
CA LEU A 36 5.77 7.94 -4.13
C LEU A 36 7.24 7.67 -3.83
N ILE A 37 7.92 6.87 -4.66
CA ILE A 37 9.36 6.58 -4.52
C ILE A 37 10.16 7.89 -4.42
N THR A 38 9.91 8.83 -5.34
CA THR A 38 10.61 10.12 -5.34
C THR A 38 10.38 10.90 -4.04
N LYS A 39 9.15 10.96 -3.52
CA LYS A 39 8.82 11.70 -2.29
C LYS A 39 9.31 10.99 -1.02
N LEU A 40 9.36 9.66 -1.01
CA LEU A 40 9.86 8.88 0.12
C LEU A 40 11.38 8.97 0.20
N SER A 41 12.07 8.76 -0.93
CA SER A 41 13.54 8.81 -1.02
C SER A 41 14.17 10.18 -0.76
N ASN A 42 13.38 11.27 -0.80
CA ASN A 42 13.84 12.61 -0.41
C ASN A 42 13.23 13.10 0.91
N GLY A 43 12.54 12.24 1.65
CA GLY A 43 11.94 12.56 2.96
C GLY A 43 10.79 13.57 2.90
N LYS A 44 10.20 13.86 1.73
CA LYS A 44 8.99 14.70 1.61
C LYS A 44 7.72 13.98 2.10
N LEU A 45 7.74 12.65 2.12
CA LEU A 45 6.72 11.82 2.77
C LEU A 45 7.38 10.93 3.80
N SER A 46 6.69 10.71 4.93
CA SER A 46 7.06 9.66 5.89
C SER A 46 6.63 8.31 5.34
N VAL A 47 7.49 7.31 5.50
CA VAL A 47 7.19 5.92 5.17
C VAL A 47 6.05 5.42 6.07
N VAL A 48 6.08 5.72 7.38
CA VAL A 48 5.02 5.33 8.32
C VAL A 48 3.67 5.92 7.95
N GLU A 49 3.61 7.21 7.62
CA GLU A 49 2.37 7.85 7.20
C GLU A 49 1.84 7.22 5.90
N THR A 50 2.73 6.92 4.96
CA THR A 50 2.37 6.32 3.68
C THR A 50 1.79 4.92 3.86
N VAL A 51 2.48 4.05 4.60
CA VAL A 51 2.01 2.68 4.88
C VAL A 51 0.69 2.70 5.65
N ALA A 52 0.55 3.59 6.64
CA ALA A 52 -0.70 3.75 7.38
C ALA A 52 -1.86 4.16 6.46
N ALA A 53 -1.65 5.10 5.53
CA ALA A 53 -2.68 5.54 4.59
C ALA A 53 -3.19 4.40 3.70
N PHE A 54 -2.29 3.55 3.19
CA PHE A 54 -2.65 2.37 2.40
C PHE A 54 -3.43 1.33 3.23
N ILE A 55 -2.99 1.05 4.46
CA ILE A 55 -3.69 0.12 5.36
C ILE A 55 -5.10 0.63 5.66
N LYS A 56 -5.23 1.90 6.06
CA LYS A 56 -6.53 2.51 6.36
C LYS A 56 -7.47 2.44 5.16
N LYS A 57 -7.00 2.84 3.97
CA LYS A 57 -7.79 2.77 2.74
C LYS A 57 -8.27 1.34 2.46
N HIS A 58 -7.40 0.34 2.62
CA HIS A 58 -7.79 -1.05 2.42
C HIS A 58 -8.88 -1.49 3.40
N LEU A 59 -8.72 -1.19 4.69
CA LEU A 59 -9.70 -1.53 5.72
C LEU A 59 -11.06 -0.89 5.45
N ILE A 60 -11.07 0.38 5.03
CA ILE A 60 -12.29 1.13 4.68
C ILE A 60 -12.94 0.53 3.44
N VAL A 61 -12.21 0.40 2.33
CA VAL A 61 -12.76 -0.09 1.04
C VAL A 61 -13.31 -1.52 1.15
N ASN A 62 -12.73 -2.34 2.01
CA ASN A 62 -13.13 -3.74 2.17
C ASN A 62 -14.08 -3.97 3.36
N ASN A 63 -14.50 -2.92 4.07
CA ASN A 63 -15.35 -3.03 5.26
C ASN A 63 -14.80 -4.05 6.26
N CYS A 64 -13.49 -4.01 6.52
CA CYS A 64 -12.81 -4.94 7.41
C CYS A 64 -13.06 -4.57 8.88
N ILE A 65 -14.27 -4.89 9.37
CA ILE A 65 -14.67 -4.71 10.78
C ILE A 65 -13.87 -5.68 11.67
N ASP A 66 -13.66 -6.90 11.17
CA ASP A 66 -12.78 -7.90 11.77
C ASP A 66 -11.55 -8.11 10.88
N ILE A 67 -10.38 -7.73 11.40
CA ILE A 67 -9.10 -7.92 10.72
C ILE A 67 -8.63 -9.36 10.97
N PRO A 68 -8.45 -10.18 9.93
CA PRO A 68 -7.88 -11.52 10.07
C PRO A 68 -6.48 -11.46 10.70
N PRO A 69 -6.09 -12.43 11.56
CA PRO A 69 -4.78 -12.43 12.23
C PRO A 69 -3.57 -12.36 11.28
N LEU A 70 -3.73 -12.85 10.06
CA LEU A 70 -2.70 -12.76 9.01
C LEU A 70 -2.46 -11.31 8.59
N LEU A 71 -3.53 -10.55 8.31
CA LEU A 71 -3.45 -9.14 7.94
C LEU A 71 -2.96 -8.29 9.13
N GLU A 72 -3.39 -8.58 10.35
CA GLU A 72 -2.91 -7.87 11.55
C GLU A 72 -1.38 -8.00 11.72
N ARG A 73 -0.84 -9.21 11.50
CA ARG A 73 0.61 -9.46 11.56
C ARG A 73 1.35 -8.74 10.43
N GLU A 74 0.82 -8.81 9.20
CA GLU A 74 1.39 -8.12 8.05
C GLU A 74 1.43 -6.60 8.27
N PHE A 75 0.32 -5.99 8.71
CA PHE A 75 0.24 -4.55 8.96
C PHE A 75 1.18 -4.11 10.08
N SER A 76 1.29 -4.90 11.14
CA SER A 76 2.21 -4.63 12.24
C SER A 76 3.67 -4.68 11.78
N ALA A 77 4.04 -5.68 10.98
CA ALA A 77 5.37 -5.81 10.42
C ALA A 77 5.70 -4.68 9.44
N ALA A 78 4.76 -4.32 8.57
CA ALA A 78 4.90 -3.22 7.61
C ALA A 78 5.10 -1.87 8.31
N LEU A 79 4.34 -1.58 9.37
CA LEU A 79 4.48 -0.35 10.16
C LEU A 79 5.80 -0.31 10.93
N ALA A 80 6.26 -1.45 11.47
CA ALA A 80 7.55 -1.54 12.15
C ALA A 80 8.71 -1.27 11.18
N MET A 81 8.68 -1.89 9.99
CA MET A 81 9.67 -1.65 8.93
C MET A 81 9.63 -0.20 8.44
N ALA A 82 8.44 0.38 8.30
CA ALA A 82 8.28 1.79 7.94
C ALA A 82 8.95 2.72 8.95
N GLY A 83 8.78 2.45 10.25
CA GLY A 83 9.45 3.19 11.32
C GLY A 83 10.97 3.06 11.25
N PHE A 84 11.47 1.86 10.97
CA PHE A 84 12.90 1.64 10.74
C PHE A 84 13.43 2.45 9.56
N LEU A 85 12.73 2.47 8.42
CA LEU A 85 13.17 3.21 7.23
C LEU A 85 13.16 4.73 7.45
N ASP A 86 12.14 5.26 8.12
CA ASP A 86 12.10 6.68 8.51
C ASP A 86 13.28 7.02 9.45
N CYS A 87 13.57 6.18 10.44
CA CYS A 87 14.73 6.33 11.32
C CYS A 87 16.07 6.24 10.57
N TYR A 88 16.20 5.30 9.65
CA TYR A 88 17.38 5.14 8.79
C TYR A 88 17.60 6.40 7.94
N PHE A 89 16.55 6.88 7.27
CA PHE A 89 16.64 8.09 6.45
C PHE A 89 17.01 9.31 7.30
N LYS A 90 16.38 9.48 8.46
CA LYS A 90 16.68 10.59 9.38
C LYS A 90 18.12 10.57 9.90
N SER A 91 18.66 9.39 10.18
CA SER A 91 20.02 9.25 10.74
C SER A 91 21.12 9.32 9.68
N THR A 92 20.86 8.85 8.46
CA THR A 92 21.87 8.75 7.39
C THR A 92 21.74 9.82 6.31
N GLY A 93 20.58 10.46 6.19
CA GLY A 93 20.21 11.34 5.08
C GLY A 93 20.08 10.61 3.73
N LYS A 94 20.03 9.28 3.73
CA LYS A 94 20.04 8.45 2.51
C LYS A 94 18.83 7.54 2.47
N ALA A 95 18.28 7.39 1.27
CA ALA A 95 17.33 6.33 0.98
C ALA A 95 18.02 4.96 1.03
N LEU A 96 17.33 3.97 1.58
CA LEU A 96 17.70 2.56 1.51
C LEU A 96 17.09 1.98 0.24
N GLY A 97 17.91 1.72 -0.77
CA GLY A 97 17.51 1.07 -2.01
C GLY A 97 16.65 1.91 -2.97
N PRO A 98 16.45 1.42 -4.22
CA PRO A 98 15.67 2.10 -5.25
C PRO A 98 14.15 2.18 -4.97
N LEU A 99 13.61 1.33 -4.10
CA LEU A 99 12.19 1.28 -3.75
C LEU A 99 11.93 1.78 -2.32
N HIS A 100 12.82 2.63 -1.80
CA HIS A 100 12.78 3.10 -0.41
C HIS A 100 11.38 3.48 0.07
N GLY A 101 10.87 2.73 1.04
CA GLY A 101 9.61 2.97 1.71
C GLY A 101 8.35 2.66 0.90
N LEU A 102 8.46 2.19 -0.34
CA LEU A 102 7.30 1.92 -1.20
C LEU A 102 6.52 0.70 -0.68
N PRO A 103 5.26 0.82 -0.25
CA PRO A 103 4.42 -0.33 0.01
C PRO A 103 4.08 -1.06 -1.29
N ILE A 104 4.34 -2.36 -1.36
CA ILE A 104 4.15 -3.18 -2.56
C ILE A 104 3.91 -4.64 -2.18
N SER A 105 3.06 -5.34 -2.94
CA SER A 105 2.85 -6.78 -2.76
C SER A 105 4.04 -7.63 -3.21
N ASP A 106 4.23 -8.77 -2.57
CA ASP A 106 5.33 -9.70 -2.87
C ASP A 106 5.25 -10.20 -4.31
N LYS A 107 4.04 -10.51 -4.79
CA LYS A 107 3.80 -10.94 -6.18
C LYS A 107 4.26 -9.88 -7.19
N GLN A 108 3.96 -8.62 -6.91
CA GLN A 108 4.36 -7.53 -7.80
C GLN A 108 5.87 -7.30 -7.75
N LEU A 109 6.44 -7.35 -6.55
CA LEU A 109 7.89 -7.23 -6.34
C LEU A 109 8.67 -8.33 -7.06
N GLU A 110 8.19 -9.57 -7.04
CA GLU A 110 8.79 -10.70 -7.76
C GLU A 110 8.81 -10.46 -9.28
N THR A 111 7.74 -9.90 -9.83
CA THR A 111 7.67 -9.57 -11.27
C THR A 111 8.68 -8.47 -11.63
N ILE A 112 8.73 -7.39 -10.86
CA ILE A 112 9.70 -6.29 -11.06
C ILE A 112 11.12 -6.81 -10.92
N LYS A 113 11.37 -7.69 -9.95
CA LYS A 113 12.70 -8.27 -9.70
C LYS A 113 13.18 -9.06 -10.92
N VAL A 114 12.38 -10.00 -11.42
CA VAL A 114 12.75 -10.83 -12.57
C VAL A 114 13.09 -9.98 -13.79
N GLU A 115 12.35 -8.90 -14.01
CA GLU A 115 12.50 -8.07 -15.21
C GLU A 115 13.60 -7.01 -15.10
N CYS A 116 13.77 -6.38 -13.93
CA CYS A 116 14.69 -5.25 -13.75
C CYS A 116 16.02 -5.60 -13.08
N PHE A 117 16.04 -6.64 -12.23
CA PHE A 117 17.19 -6.95 -11.36
C PHE A 117 17.70 -8.39 -11.50
N GLY A 118 17.02 -9.23 -12.30
CA GLY A 118 17.33 -10.65 -12.45
C GLY A 118 16.87 -11.49 -11.25
N SER A 119 16.94 -12.82 -11.38
CA SER A 119 16.48 -13.79 -10.37
C SER A 119 17.20 -13.68 -9.02
N ASP A 120 18.42 -13.14 -9.03
CA ASP A 120 19.35 -13.21 -7.89
C ASP A 120 19.37 -11.91 -7.05
N GLY A 121 18.57 -10.91 -7.41
CA GLY A 121 18.51 -9.64 -6.68
C GLY A 121 18.07 -9.81 -5.21
N ASP A 122 18.82 -9.21 -4.27
CA ASP A 122 18.48 -9.20 -2.85
C ASP A 122 17.26 -8.29 -2.59
N LEU A 123 16.17 -8.86 -2.09
CA LEU A 123 14.94 -8.15 -1.76
C LEU A 123 15.16 -7.13 -0.62
N GLY A 124 16.06 -7.44 0.33
CA GLY A 124 16.39 -6.54 1.43
C GLY A 124 17.09 -5.25 0.99
N ALA A 125 17.80 -5.30 -0.15
CA ALA A 125 18.53 -4.16 -0.70
C ALA A 125 17.63 -3.18 -1.48
N LEU A 126 16.39 -3.54 -1.80
CA LEU A 126 15.46 -2.69 -2.54
C LEU A 126 14.82 -1.62 -1.64
N GLY A 127 14.68 -1.91 -0.35
CA GLY A 127 14.13 -1.01 0.66
C GLY A 127 12.64 -0.74 0.55
N ASN A 128 11.89 -1.62 -0.11
CA ASN A 128 10.44 -1.58 -0.14
C ASN A 128 9.82 -2.01 1.20
N ILE A 129 8.52 -1.77 1.34
CA ILE A 129 7.69 -2.29 2.43
C ILE A 129 6.81 -3.42 1.87
N PRO A 130 6.98 -4.68 2.30
CA PRO A 130 6.06 -5.76 1.96
C PRO A 130 4.66 -5.46 2.47
N LEU A 131 3.69 -5.38 1.57
CA LEU A 131 2.29 -5.14 1.91
C LEU A 131 1.38 -5.68 0.80
N ASN A 132 0.88 -6.90 0.97
CA ASN A 132 0.19 -7.66 -0.09
C ASN A 132 -1.16 -7.07 -0.53
N ILE A 133 -1.71 -6.15 0.25
CA ILE A 133 -2.90 -5.38 -0.12
C ILE A 133 -2.62 -4.26 -1.14
N VAL A 134 -1.35 -3.94 -1.43
CA VAL A 134 -0.97 -2.86 -2.35
C VAL A 134 -0.46 -3.39 -3.68
N PHE A 135 -1.08 -2.91 -4.75
CA PHE A 135 -0.69 -3.21 -6.13
C PHE A 135 -0.67 -1.93 -6.96
N HIS A 136 0.43 -1.67 -7.66
CA HIS A 136 0.67 -0.46 -8.45
C HIS A 136 0.61 -0.75 -9.95
N PRO A 137 -0.52 -0.53 -10.65
CA PRO A 137 -0.67 -0.98 -12.04
C PRO A 137 0.40 -0.47 -13.01
N THR A 138 0.94 0.73 -12.77
CA THR A 138 1.94 1.35 -13.66
C THR A 138 3.36 0.81 -13.50
N LEU A 139 3.65 0.06 -12.42
CA LEU A 139 4.94 -0.63 -12.26
C LEU A 139 4.99 -1.99 -12.97
N MET A 140 3.91 -2.42 -13.61
CA MET A 140 3.90 -3.65 -14.40
C MET A 140 4.38 -3.37 -15.83
N PRO A 141 5.12 -4.29 -16.47
CA PRO A 141 5.46 -4.16 -17.87
C PRO A 141 4.18 -4.16 -18.74
N PRO A 142 4.23 -3.56 -19.94
CA PRO A 142 3.05 -3.37 -20.79
C PRO A 142 2.26 -4.64 -21.16
N ASN A 143 2.86 -5.82 -21.01
CA ASN A 143 2.26 -7.10 -21.40
C ASN A 143 1.83 -8.01 -20.23
N HIS A 144 1.87 -7.54 -18.97
CA HIS A 144 1.47 -8.36 -17.83
C HIS A 144 -0.05 -8.51 -17.73
N VAL A 145 -0.56 -9.75 -17.88
CA VAL A 145 -1.99 -10.04 -17.69
C VAL A 145 -2.32 -10.02 -16.20
N ILE A 146 -3.12 -9.05 -15.77
CA ILE A 146 -3.60 -8.96 -14.38
C ILE A 146 -4.59 -10.11 -14.11
N HIS A 147 -4.09 -11.21 -13.55
CA HIS A 147 -4.95 -12.18 -12.88
C HIS A 147 -5.45 -11.58 -11.56
N ARG A 148 -6.55 -10.82 -11.61
CA ARG A 148 -7.29 -10.45 -10.40
C ARG A 148 -7.76 -11.74 -9.74
N SER A 149 -7.28 -12.03 -8.53
CA SER A 149 -7.94 -13.02 -7.67
C SER A 149 -9.39 -12.58 -7.51
N LYS A 150 -10.33 -13.46 -7.88
CA LYS A 150 -11.76 -13.23 -7.74
C LYS A 150 -12.15 -13.31 -6.26
N ASN A 151 -11.70 -12.37 -5.44
CA ASN A 151 -12.35 -12.13 -4.16
C ASN A 151 -13.62 -11.34 -4.48
N HIS A 152 -14.71 -12.09 -4.64
CA HIS A 152 -16.05 -11.58 -4.84
C HIS A 152 -16.47 -10.75 -3.63
N ASN A 153 -16.31 -9.43 -3.71
CA ASN A 153 -17.04 -8.51 -2.86
C ASN A 153 -18.28 -8.04 -3.64
N PRO A 154 -19.50 -8.49 -3.30
CA PRO A 154 -20.69 -8.28 -4.12
C PRO A 154 -21.25 -6.84 -4.08
N LEU A 155 -20.63 -5.94 -3.32
CA LEU A 155 -21.18 -4.61 -3.02
C LEU A 155 -20.79 -3.50 -4.00
N PHE A 156 -19.92 -3.76 -4.97
CA PHE A 156 -19.60 -2.79 -6.04
C PHE A 156 -19.89 -3.40 -7.42
N ARG A 157 -21.18 -3.54 -7.73
CA ARG A 157 -21.68 -3.64 -9.11
C ARG A 157 -22.62 -2.48 -9.38
N ASN A 158 -22.42 -1.85 -10.55
CA ASN A 158 -23.14 -0.74 -11.18
C ASN A 158 -22.59 0.64 -10.76
N SER A 159 -22.19 1.51 -11.68
CA SER A 159 -22.93 1.90 -12.88
C SER A 159 -22.10 1.92 -14.18
N ALA A 160 -22.35 0.95 -15.07
CA ALA A 160 -22.16 1.17 -16.50
C ALA A 160 -23.38 1.94 -16.99
N ILE A 161 -23.18 3.22 -17.34
CA ILE A 161 -24.22 4.04 -17.95
C ILE A 161 -24.29 3.62 -19.41
N HIS A 162 -25.39 2.93 -19.74
CA HIS A 162 -25.80 2.74 -21.12
C HIS A 162 -26.33 4.07 -21.64
N SER A 163 -25.75 4.58 -22.72
CA SER A 163 -26.45 5.50 -23.61
C SER A 163 -25.96 5.25 -25.03
N GLY A 164 -26.59 4.28 -25.68
CA GLY A 164 -26.73 4.28 -27.12
C GLY A 164 -28.00 5.05 -27.49
N MET A 165 -27.85 5.98 -28.42
CA MET A 165 -28.81 6.31 -29.46
C MET A 165 -28.04 6.40 -30.77
#